data_AF-A0A6N6KCY9-F1
#
_entry.id   AF-A0A6N6KCY9-F1
#
_cell.length_a   1.000
_cell.length_b   1.000
_cell.length_c   1.000
_cell.angle_alpha   90.00
_cell.angle_beta   90.00
_cell.angle_gamma   90.00
#
_symmetry.space_group_name_H-M   'P 1'
#
loop_
_entity.id
_entity.type
_entity.pdbx_description
1 polymer ?
#
loop_
_entity_poly.entity_id
_entity_poly.type
_entity_poly.pdbx_seq_one_letter_code
_entity_poly.pdbx_strand_id
1 'polypeptide(L)'
;MKKVVNIVLFLFGCWGIGWAQTIVSIAPQNKKAVLEEYGGIYCVYCPEGNVIAEAILADYPDEVMRINIQEGLYANPEPGDPDFRSDYGLSYANQTGLAGYPAGTVNRQVFPGWEQGNPGTTALGRSYWPLAVEEVLGES
;
A
#
# COMPACT_ATOMS: atom_id res chain seq x y z
N MET A 1 -40.98 -25.61 36.02
CA MET A 1 -39.54 -25.80 36.29
C MET A 1 -38.71 -26.01 35.03
N LYS A 2 -38.98 -27.02 34.19
CA LYS A 2 -38.23 -27.27 32.92
C LYS A 2 -38.16 -26.06 31.97
N LYS A 3 -39.23 -25.29 31.84
CA LYS A 3 -39.28 -24.06 31.00
C LYS A 3 -38.40 -22.92 31.55
N VAL A 4 -38.25 -22.83 32.88
CA VAL A 4 -37.41 -21.80 33.53
C VAL A 4 -35.93 -22.18 33.40
N VAL A 5 -35.60 -23.47 33.56
CA VAL A 5 -34.24 -24.00 33.36
C VAL A 5 -33.77 -23.76 31.92
N ASN A 6 -34.62 -24.00 30.92
CA ASN A 6 -34.26 -23.78 29.51
C ASN A 6 -34.03 -22.29 29.17
N ILE A 7 -34.78 -21.37 29.78
CA ILE A 7 -34.59 -19.92 29.58
C ILE A 7 -33.28 -19.44 30.22
N VAL A 8 -32.96 -19.92 31.43
CA VAL A 8 -31.71 -19.59 32.12
C VAL A 8 -30.48 -20.14 31.35
N LEU A 9 -30.59 -21.35 30.79
CA LEU A 9 -29.52 -21.95 29.98
C LEU A 9 -29.28 -21.18 28.67
N PHE A 10 -30.34 -20.67 28.05
CA PHE A 10 -30.24 -19.86 26.82
C PHE A 10 -29.63 -18.48 27.09
N LEU A 11 -29.98 -17.86 28.21
CA LEU A 11 -29.42 -16.57 28.63
C LEU A 11 -27.93 -16.67 29.03
N PHE A 12 -27.50 -17.78 29.64
CA PHE A 12 -26.08 -18.04 29.92
C PHE A 12 -25.27 -18.38 28.66
N GLY A 13 -25.87 -19.05 27.68
CA GLY A 13 -25.21 -19.40 26.41
C GLY A 13 -24.84 -18.20 25.54
N CYS A 14 -25.64 -17.12 25.58
CA CYS A 14 -25.39 -15.92 24.79
C CYS A 14 -24.24 -15.04 25.29
N TRP A 15 -23.84 -15.14 26.57
CA TRP A 15 -22.70 -14.37 27.11
C TRP A 15 -21.33 -14.91 26.69
N GLY A 16 -21.23 -16.18 26.30
CA GLY A 16 -19.97 -16.82 25.90
C GLY A 16 -19.51 -16.50 24.46
N ILE A 17 -20.37 -15.88 23.63
CA ILE A 17 -20.11 -15.66 22.20
C ILE A 17 -19.45 -14.29 21.94
N GLY A 18 -19.34 -13.42 22.96
CA GLY A 18 -18.81 -12.05 22.82
C GLY A 18 -17.29 -11.91 22.66
N TRP A 19 -16.53 -13.02 22.69
CA TRP A 19 -15.06 -13.00 22.72
C TRP A 19 -14.41 -13.72 21.51
N ALA A 20 -15.11 -13.82 20.38
CA ALA A 20 -14.62 -14.55 19.20
C ALA A 20 -13.70 -13.73 18.26
N GLN A 21 -13.33 -12.50 18.62
CA GLN A 21 -12.50 -11.60 17.79
C GLN A 21 -11.35 -10.98 18.60
N THR A 22 -10.41 -11.79 19.11
CA THR A 22 -9.25 -11.30 19.88
C THR A 22 -7.99 -11.11 19.03
N ILE A 23 -8.02 -11.47 17.74
CA ILE A 23 -6.84 -11.46 16.85
C ILE A 23 -6.72 -10.13 16.09
N VAL A 24 -7.83 -9.39 15.93
CA VAL A 24 -7.88 -8.13 15.19
C VAL A 24 -8.49 -7.02 16.05
N SER A 25 -7.96 -5.80 15.91
CA SER A 25 -8.55 -4.62 16.55
C SER A 25 -9.90 -4.29 15.90
N ILE A 26 -10.86 -3.86 16.71
CA ILE A 26 -12.14 -3.28 16.27
C ILE A 26 -12.22 -1.78 16.58
N ALA A 27 -11.15 -1.20 17.14
CA ALA A 27 -11.10 0.23 17.38
C ALA A 27 -11.01 0.95 16.03
N PRO A 28 -11.79 2.02 15.79
CA PRO A 28 -11.60 2.87 14.62
C PRO A 28 -10.17 3.40 14.56
N GLN A 29 -9.55 3.32 13.38
CA GLN A 29 -8.21 3.83 13.09
C GLN A 29 -8.22 4.50 11.72
N ASN A 30 -7.36 5.49 11.54
CA ASN A 30 -7.13 6.08 10.22
C ASN A 30 -6.51 5.05 9.27
N LYS A 31 -6.59 5.34 7.97
CA LYS A 31 -5.98 4.49 6.96
C LYS A 31 -4.46 4.49 7.08
N LYS A 32 -3.88 3.36 6.73
CA LYS A 32 -2.44 3.20 6.47
C LYS A 32 -2.16 3.52 5.00
N ALA A 33 -0.96 3.98 4.70
CA ALA A 33 -0.55 4.23 3.32
C ALA A 33 0.27 3.05 2.77
N VAL A 34 -0.01 2.66 1.53
CA VAL A 34 0.77 1.71 0.74
C VAL A 34 1.40 2.49 -0.39
N LEU A 35 2.72 2.66 -0.33
CA LEU A 35 3.52 3.26 -1.39
C LEU A 35 4.09 2.15 -2.28
N GLU A 36 3.54 2.00 -3.48
CA GLU A 36 4.10 1.13 -4.51
C GLU A 36 5.01 1.97 -5.41
N GLU A 37 6.32 1.74 -5.34
CA GLU A 37 7.32 2.43 -6.16
C GLU A 37 7.72 1.56 -7.35
N TYR A 38 7.65 2.11 -8.55
CA TYR A 38 7.95 1.44 -9.81
C TYR A 38 9.29 1.94 -10.34
N GLY A 39 10.19 1.01 -10.67
CA GLY A 39 11.52 1.33 -11.15
C GLY A 39 12.23 0.16 -11.85
N GLY A 40 13.54 0.30 -12.02
CA GLY A 40 14.41 -0.73 -12.59
C GLY A 40 15.81 -0.62 -12.00
N ILE A 41 16.56 -1.73 -11.95
CA ILE A 41 17.96 -1.77 -11.46
C ILE A 41 18.86 -0.78 -12.20
N TYR A 42 18.55 -0.47 -13.46
CA TYR A 42 19.28 0.46 -14.33
C TYR A 42 18.65 1.84 -14.48
N CYS A 43 17.63 2.15 -13.67
CA CYS A 43 16.95 3.43 -13.71
C CYS A 43 17.77 4.51 -12.99
N VAL A 44 18.36 5.42 -13.75
CA VAL A 44 19.30 6.46 -13.25
C VAL A 44 18.69 7.34 -12.14
N TYR A 45 17.40 7.62 -12.21
CA TYR A 45 16.70 8.47 -11.24
C TYR A 45 16.01 7.67 -10.11
N CYS A 46 15.94 6.35 -10.19
CA CYS A 46 15.31 5.53 -9.15
C CYS A 46 16.05 5.57 -7.79
N PRO A 47 17.38 5.78 -7.70
CA PRO A 47 18.03 6.01 -6.40
C PRO A 47 17.46 7.19 -5.61
N GLU A 48 17.10 8.29 -6.26
CA GLU A 48 16.45 9.43 -5.58
C GLU A 48 15.01 9.09 -5.18
N GLY A 49 14.28 8.28 -5.97
CA GLY A 49 12.98 7.74 -5.57
C GLY A 49 13.07 6.90 -4.29
N ASN A 50 14.06 5.99 -4.22
CA ASN A 50 14.33 5.19 -3.04
C ASN A 50 14.61 6.06 -1.80
N VAL A 51 15.39 7.14 -1.93
CA VAL A 51 15.68 8.06 -0.81
C VAL A 51 14.39 8.73 -0.30
N ILE A 52 13.51 9.17 -1.21
CA ILE A 52 12.21 9.75 -0.82
C ILE A 52 11.35 8.71 -0.11
N ALA A 53 11.27 7.49 -0.64
CA ALA A 53 10.48 6.42 -0.04
C ALA A 53 10.99 6.01 1.35
N GLU A 54 12.32 5.94 1.54
CA GLU A 54 12.92 5.68 2.86
C GLU A 54 12.66 6.82 3.85
N ALA A 55 12.71 8.08 3.40
CA ALA A 55 12.36 9.23 4.23
C ALA A 55 10.90 9.16 4.70
N ILE A 56 9.97 8.83 3.80
CA ILE A 56 8.55 8.62 4.15
C ILE A 56 8.39 7.53 5.22
N LEU A 57 9.06 6.39 5.08
CA LEU A 57 8.98 5.30 6.07
C LEU A 57 9.55 5.74 7.44
N ALA A 58 10.60 6.57 7.44
CA ALA A 58 11.20 7.10 8.66
C ALA A 58 10.29 8.13 9.35
N ASP A 59 9.59 8.97 8.59
CA ASP A 59 8.68 10.00 9.11
C ASP A 59 7.37 9.40 9.66
N TYR A 60 6.95 8.24 9.11
CA TYR A 60 5.69 7.58 9.43
C TYR A 60 5.89 6.09 9.78
N PRO A 61 6.61 5.79 10.88
CA PRO A 61 6.89 4.40 11.29
C PRO A 61 5.58 3.67 11.59
N ASP A 62 5.47 2.42 11.11
CA ASP A 62 4.29 1.55 11.25
C ASP A 62 2.98 2.09 10.61
N GLU A 63 3.03 3.24 9.94
CA GLU A 63 1.89 3.86 9.24
C GLU A 63 1.95 3.66 7.72
N VAL A 64 3.15 3.42 7.17
CA VAL A 64 3.38 3.27 5.72
C VAL A 64 4.01 1.92 5.40
N MET A 65 3.47 1.24 4.39
CA MET A 65 4.06 0.05 3.78
C MET A 65 4.63 0.40 2.41
N ARG A 66 5.91 0.11 2.19
CA ARG A 66 6.55 0.26 0.88
C ARG A 66 6.58 -1.06 0.13
N ILE A 67 6.24 -1.02 -1.16
CA ILE A 67 6.42 -2.12 -2.10
C ILE A 67 7.28 -1.60 -3.25
N ASN A 68 8.47 -2.16 -3.43
CA ASN A 68 9.36 -1.80 -4.54
C ASN A 68 9.17 -2.78 -5.70
N ILE A 69 8.69 -2.28 -6.84
CA ILE A 69 8.33 -3.03 -8.03
C ILE A 69 9.34 -2.73 -9.13
N GLN A 70 10.16 -3.73 -9.45
CA GLN A 70 11.15 -3.64 -10.51
C GLN A 70 10.54 -4.18 -11.80
N GLU A 71 10.27 -3.30 -12.76
CA GLU A 71 9.59 -3.62 -14.02
C GLU A 71 9.98 -2.63 -15.14
N GLY A 72 9.76 -3.03 -16.40
CA GLY A 72 9.93 -2.16 -17.55
C GLY A 72 11.35 -2.14 -18.09
N LEU A 73 11.64 -1.14 -18.91
CA LEU A 73 12.85 -1.07 -19.75
C LEU A 73 14.16 -1.08 -18.97
N TYR A 74 14.13 -0.66 -17.71
CA TYR A 74 15.32 -0.56 -16.85
C TYR A 74 15.49 -1.71 -15.86
N ALA A 75 14.59 -2.71 -15.87
CA ALA A 75 14.56 -3.76 -14.86
C ALA A 75 15.21 -5.08 -15.31
N ASN A 76 15.53 -5.23 -16.59
CA ASN A 76 16.17 -6.44 -17.10
C ASN A 76 17.62 -6.53 -16.57
N PRO A 77 18.02 -7.61 -15.88
CA PRO A 77 19.37 -7.78 -15.37
C PRO A 77 20.36 -8.13 -16.49
N GLU A 78 21.61 -7.69 -16.36
CA GLU A 78 22.72 -8.14 -17.20
C GLU A 78 23.36 -9.41 -16.61
N PRO A 79 24.23 -10.13 -17.37
CA PRO A 79 24.92 -11.31 -16.85
C PRO A 79 25.71 -11.01 -15.57
N GLY A 80 25.30 -11.64 -14.47
CA GLY A 80 25.93 -11.49 -13.15
C GLY A 80 25.11 -10.67 -12.16
N ASP A 81 24.07 -9.97 -12.60
CA ASP A 81 23.18 -9.23 -11.71
C ASP A 81 22.09 -10.11 -11.08
N PRO A 82 21.60 -9.73 -9.89
CA PRO A 82 20.36 -10.26 -9.36
C PRO A 82 19.15 -9.82 -10.20
N ASP A 83 18.22 -10.75 -10.45
CA ASP A 83 16.92 -10.43 -11.03
C ASP A 83 15.95 -10.00 -9.91
N PHE A 84 15.60 -8.71 -9.88
CA PHE A 84 14.66 -8.16 -8.91
C PHE A 84 13.22 -8.09 -9.40
N ARG A 85 12.95 -8.53 -10.64
CA ARG A 85 11.61 -8.53 -11.21
C ARG A 85 10.74 -9.60 -10.55
N SER A 86 9.44 -9.53 -10.79
CA SER A 86 8.48 -10.56 -10.42
C SER A 86 7.50 -10.81 -11.55
N ASP A 87 6.81 -11.95 -11.52
CA ASP A 87 5.76 -12.31 -12.48
C ASP A 87 4.59 -11.30 -12.49
N TYR A 88 4.49 -10.43 -11.48
CA TYR A 88 3.41 -9.47 -11.29
C TYR A 88 3.78 -8.04 -11.70
N GLY A 89 5.07 -7.73 -11.91
CA GLY A 89 5.56 -6.37 -12.15
C GLY A 89 4.79 -5.66 -13.25
N LEU A 90 4.74 -6.27 -14.44
CA LEU A 90 4.03 -5.75 -15.60
C LEU A 90 2.52 -5.56 -15.33
N SER A 91 1.90 -6.49 -14.61
CA SER A 91 0.47 -6.41 -14.29
C SER A 91 0.13 -5.24 -13.38
N TYR A 92 1.02 -4.91 -12.42
CA TYR A 92 0.86 -3.74 -11.56
C TYR A 92 1.14 -2.46 -12.33
N ALA A 93 2.25 -2.39 -13.08
CA ALA A 93 2.60 -1.23 -13.89
C ALA A 93 1.45 -0.83 -14.85
N ASN A 94 0.83 -1.81 -15.52
CA ASN A 94 -0.27 -1.59 -16.46
C ASN A 94 -1.55 -1.02 -15.85
N GLN A 95 -1.75 -1.12 -14.53
CA GLN A 95 -2.91 -0.54 -13.84
C GLN A 95 -2.71 0.94 -13.51
N THR A 96 -1.46 1.42 -13.51
CA THR A 96 -1.13 2.74 -12.95
C THR A 96 -1.34 3.91 -13.90
N GLY A 97 -1.20 3.67 -15.21
CA GLY A 97 -1.06 4.73 -16.22
C GLY A 97 0.27 5.50 -16.15
N LEU A 98 1.33 4.93 -15.54
CA LEU A 98 2.65 5.55 -15.46
C LEU A 98 3.20 5.91 -16.85
N ALA A 99 3.85 7.08 -16.93
CA ALA A 99 4.47 7.57 -18.17
C ALA A 99 5.98 7.37 -18.21
N GLY A 100 6.60 7.05 -17.07
CA GLY A 100 8.04 6.79 -16.97
C GLY A 100 8.45 6.31 -15.59
N TYR A 101 9.74 6.03 -15.43
CA TYR A 101 10.33 5.58 -14.17
C TYR A 101 11.32 6.63 -13.64
N PRO A 102 11.40 6.83 -12.31
CA PRO A 102 10.55 6.22 -11.29
C PRO A 102 9.13 6.81 -11.27
N ALA A 103 8.16 5.99 -10.87
CA ALA A 103 6.77 6.37 -10.61
C ALA A 103 6.30 5.73 -9.31
N GLY A 104 5.24 6.26 -8.70
CA GLY A 104 4.68 5.68 -7.49
C GLY A 104 3.17 5.73 -7.47
N THR A 105 2.53 4.83 -6.73
CA THR A 105 1.10 4.93 -6.41
C THR A 105 0.93 4.86 -4.90
N VAL A 106 0.05 5.70 -4.34
CA VAL A 106 -0.32 5.65 -2.92
C VAL A 106 -1.76 5.15 -2.82
N ASN A 107 -1.95 4.00 -2.17
CA ASN A 107 -3.25 3.31 -2.05
C ASN A 107 -4.01 3.10 -3.38
N ARG A 108 -3.29 3.16 -4.51
CA ARG A 108 -3.86 3.14 -5.89
C ARG A 108 -5.00 4.15 -6.08
N GLN A 109 -4.93 5.27 -5.38
CA GLN A 109 -5.88 6.36 -5.50
C GLN A 109 -5.45 7.32 -6.63
N VAL A 110 -6.42 8.03 -7.20
CA VAL A 110 -6.16 9.14 -8.11
C VAL A 110 -6.06 10.41 -7.27
N PHE A 111 -4.97 11.16 -7.44
CA PHE A 111 -4.78 12.47 -6.82
C PHE A 111 -4.78 13.54 -7.91
N PRO A 112 -5.93 14.20 -8.17
CA PRO A 112 -6.08 15.12 -9.30
C PRO A 112 -5.06 16.27 -9.25
N GLY A 113 -4.28 16.40 -10.32
CA GLY A 113 -3.23 17.41 -10.48
C GLY A 113 -1.83 16.94 -10.07
N TRP A 114 -1.68 15.74 -9.51
CA TRP A 114 -0.39 15.15 -9.11
C TRP A 114 0.02 13.96 -9.97
N GLU A 115 -0.80 13.59 -10.95
CA GLU A 115 -0.54 12.48 -11.85
C GLU A 115 0.75 12.72 -12.66
N GLN A 116 1.59 11.69 -12.76
CA GLN A 116 2.72 11.66 -13.69
C GLN A 116 2.24 11.35 -15.12
N GLY A 117 1.22 10.51 -15.22
CA GLY A 117 0.63 10.05 -16.47
C GLY A 117 -0.47 10.98 -16.97
N ASN A 118 -1.47 10.39 -17.61
CA ASN A 118 -2.67 11.13 -18.02
C ASN A 118 -3.52 11.51 -16.79
N PRO A 119 -4.34 12.57 -16.87
CA PRO A 119 -5.32 12.88 -15.83
C PRO A 119 -6.23 11.67 -15.53
N GLY A 120 -6.48 11.41 -14.25
CA GLY A 120 -7.28 10.25 -13.82
C GLY A 120 -6.51 8.94 -13.69
N THR A 121 -5.20 8.96 -13.88
CA THR A 121 -4.31 7.82 -13.59
C THR A 121 -3.85 7.85 -12.13
N THR A 122 -3.35 6.73 -11.61
CA THR A 122 -2.92 6.64 -10.20
C THR A 122 -1.43 6.88 -10.03
N ALA A 123 -0.66 6.85 -11.13
CA ALA A 123 0.78 7.08 -11.10
C ALA A 123 1.09 8.54 -10.72
N LEU A 124 1.94 8.72 -9.72
CA LEU A 124 2.36 9.99 -9.15
C LEU A 124 3.84 10.26 -9.44
N GLY A 125 4.15 11.54 -9.67
CA GLY A 125 5.53 12.01 -9.68
C GLY A 125 6.14 11.94 -8.28
N ARG A 126 7.44 11.65 -8.20
CA ARG A 126 8.20 11.50 -6.94
C ARG A 126 7.99 12.61 -5.92
N SER A 127 7.90 13.86 -6.41
CA SER A 127 7.70 15.04 -5.55
C SER A 127 6.37 15.04 -4.81
N TYR A 128 5.39 14.24 -5.26
CA TYR A 128 4.06 14.17 -4.67
C TYR A 128 3.85 12.97 -3.75
N TRP A 129 4.77 12.01 -3.70
CA TRP A 129 4.60 10.82 -2.83
C TRP A 129 4.45 11.18 -1.34
N PRO A 130 5.24 12.10 -0.76
CA PRO A 130 5.07 12.49 0.64
C PRO A 130 3.69 13.13 0.91
N LEU A 131 3.24 14.01 0.00
CA LEU A 131 1.96 14.71 0.12
C LEU A 131 0.78 13.73 0.01
N ALA A 132 0.83 12.79 -0.92
CA ALA A 132 -0.19 11.76 -1.08
C ALA A 132 -0.26 10.81 0.12
N VAL A 133 0.90 10.48 0.72
CA VAL A 133 0.93 9.70 1.96
C VAL A 133 0.30 10.48 3.11
N GLU A 134 0.65 11.75 3.28
CA GLU A 134 0.06 12.61 4.32
C GLU A 134 -1.47 12.71 4.19
N GLU A 135 -1.97 12.89 2.96
CA GLU A 135 -3.40 12.93 2.67
C GLU A 135 -4.10 11.62 3.07
N VAL A 136 -3.53 10.47 2.66
CA VAL A 136 -4.08 9.14 2.98
C VAL A 136 -4.11 8.86 4.49
N LEU A 137 -3.06 9.22 5.22
CA LEU A 137 -3.00 9.03 6.68
C LEU A 137 -4.02 9.92 7.42
N GLY A 138 -4.49 10.99 6.78
CA GLY A 138 -5.59 11.83 7.26
C GLY A 138 -6.98 11.24 7.02
N GLU A 139 -7.12 10.20 6.20
CA GLU A 139 -8.40 9.55 5.89
C GLU A 139 -8.82 8.56 6.99
N SER A 140 -10.14 8.46 7.22
CA SER A 140 -10.77 7.49 8.14
C SER A 140 -11.37 6.27 7.46
#